data_AF-A0A369V1H8-F1
#
_entry.id   AF-A0A369V1H8-F1
#
_cell.length_a   1.000
_cell.length_b   1.000
_cell.length_c   1.000
_cell.angle_alpha   90.00
_cell.angle_beta   90.00
_cell.angle_gamma   90.00
#
_symmetry.space_group_name_H-M   'P 1'
#
loop_
_entity.id
_entity.type
_entity.pdbx_description
1 polymer ?
#
loop_
_entity_poly.entity_id
_entity_poly.type
_entity_poly.pdbx_seq_one_letter_code
_entity_poly.pdbx_strand_id
1 'polypeptide(L)'
;MNVSWESVAAVLGLTVPVVAALWEFVLAGRKRLGYRVQLDTTIRDSAASGPETTVLQRMQWDGTNLRDPSVVLLRIENAGWSPVVAGDYVAPANDPVGITIAFPGRRVVGMTVTERSPQVPPTFFVPGAEGFETTGRVVKLPKVILNRRAHYKVLAVLEREEGFTEPEFPEPEVTAGVVGGVRGGNIKKTAYYPFASRQVRWLLAALIVVSATQSALTFAGGDDTAAPLDCAAGTLHLSGSTAFAPVLREAAEQYERTCPDARIPLTANSFKGSVGGLDTLAATGADAHLTGGQGLGNRLSFSDGPKSDGRPQLLPRPVALSLFTLVVHEDAGVRDLSLKQVRDIYAGRVTNWSQVKGNDVPVRLVSRNPGSGTRTTLEKQVLAGRALPAVTTADCAGLAPDRPGRCEVGGTATLLDTVASTPGALGHSEVGAASAHEGVRQVRIDGYPATLEGADEGAYPYWQTEIAYTYGEPPADSIAAGFLRYLADEVGKDVIRSKGHRPCSELDKPLLCRPDGA
;
A
#
# COMPACT_ATOMS: atom_id res chain seq x y z
N MET A 1 6.97 -22.22 -11.13
CA MET A 1 6.88 -20.77 -10.88
C MET A 1 6.21 -20.15 -12.10
N ASN A 2 4.91 -19.91 -12.04
CA ASN A 2 4.20 -19.20 -13.10
C ASN A 2 4.45 -17.71 -12.89
N VAL A 3 5.35 -17.12 -13.69
CA VAL A 3 5.57 -15.68 -13.67
C VAL A 3 4.31 -15.04 -14.25
N SER A 4 3.67 -14.16 -13.48
CA SER A 4 2.47 -13.46 -13.95
C SER A 4 2.80 -12.62 -15.19
N TRP A 5 1.85 -12.56 -16.14
CA TRP A 5 2.01 -11.77 -17.36
C TRP A 5 2.32 -10.29 -17.06
N GLU A 6 1.80 -9.78 -15.93
CA GLU A 6 2.08 -8.43 -15.42
C GLU A 6 3.55 -8.22 -15.11
N SER A 7 4.21 -9.21 -14.51
CA SER A 7 5.65 -9.16 -14.21
C SER A 7 6.47 -9.13 -15.51
N VAL A 8 6.05 -9.89 -16.53
CA VAL A 8 6.69 -9.89 -17.85
C VAL A 8 6.52 -8.54 -18.54
N ALA A 9 5.31 -7.96 -18.50
CA ALA A 9 5.01 -6.65 -19.07
C ALA A 9 5.80 -5.52 -18.40
N ALA A 10 5.93 -5.55 -17.06
CA ALA A 10 6.71 -4.57 -16.32
C ALA A 10 8.21 -4.63 -16.68
N VAL A 11 8.78 -5.83 -16.79
CA VAL A 11 10.17 -6.03 -17.19
C VAL A 11 10.41 -5.57 -18.64
N LEU A 12 9.49 -5.87 -19.56
CA LEU A 12 9.59 -5.39 -20.94
C LEU A 12 9.48 -3.86 -21.04
N GLY A 13 8.58 -3.26 -20.24
CA GLY A 13 8.41 -1.81 -20.16
C GLY A 13 9.67 -1.07 -19.71
N LEU A 14 10.51 -1.71 -18.88
CA LEU A 14 11.75 -1.12 -18.39
C LEU A 14 12.97 -1.42 -19.28
N THR A 15 13.04 -2.63 -19.85
CA THR A 15 14.20 -3.09 -20.64
C THR A 15 14.25 -2.47 -22.03
N VAL A 16 13.13 -2.35 -22.74
CA VAL A 16 13.10 -1.82 -24.11
C VAL A 16 13.59 -0.36 -24.20
N PRO A 17 13.16 0.58 -23.33
CA PRO A 17 13.67 1.95 -23.35
C PRO A 17 15.17 2.02 -23.02
N VAL A 18 15.64 1.20 -22.08
CA VAL A 18 17.07 1.15 -21.70
C VAL A 18 17.92 0.67 -22.85
N VAL A 19 17.51 -0.39 -23.55
CA VAL A 19 18.21 -0.91 -24.72
C VAL A 19 18.20 0.10 -25.88
N ALA A 20 17.06 0.76 -26.13
CA ALA A 20 16.96 1.80 -27.15
C ALA A 20 17.88 3.00 -26.84
N ALA A 21 17.93 3.44 -25.59
CA ALA A 21 18.83 4.50 -25.14
C ALA A 21 20.30 4.10 -25.28
N LEU A 22 20.67 2.89 -24.85
CA LEU A 22 22.03 2.37 -25.03
C LEU A 22 22.43 2.33 -26.51
N TRP A 23 21.54 1.93 -27.41
CA TRP A 23 21.81 1.93 -28.84
C TRP A 23 22.04 3.34 -29.40
N GLU A 24 21.18 4.31 -29.08
CA GLU A 24 21.27 5.68 -29.61
C GLU A 24 22.51 6.43 -29.09
N PHE A 25 22.84 6.25 -27.81
CA PHE A 25 23.92 7.01 -27.16
C PHE A 25 25.29 6.32 -27.19
N VAL A 26 25.35 4.98 -27.09
CA VAL A 26 26.62 4.23 -27.00
C VAL A 26 27.12 3.78 -28.38
N LEU A 27 26.23 3.36 -29.27
CA LEU A 27 26.59 2.77 -30.57
C LEU A 27 26.48 3.77 -31.73
N ALA A 28 25.36 4.49 -31.83
CA ALA A 28 25.03 5.33 -32.99
C ALA A 28 25.56 6.79 -32.94
N GLY A 29 26.10 7.23 -31.80
CA GLY A 29 26.53 8.61 -31.53
C GLY A 29 28.03 8.83 -31.37
N ARG A 30 28.86 7.81 -31.59
CA ARG A 30 30.23 7.77 -31.09
C ARG A 30 31.15 8.83 -31.71
N LYS A 31 31.21 8.96 -33.04
CA LYS A 31 32.00 10.00 -33.74
C LYS A 31 31.11 10.80 -34.69
N ARG A 32 31.04 12.12 -34.49
CA ARG A 32 30.21 13.03 -35.32
C ARG A 32 30.87 14.40 -35.47
N LEU A 33 31.08 14.84 -36.71
CA LEU A 33 31.41 16.23 -36.99
C LEU A 33 30.13 17.03 -37.21
N GLY A 34 30.10 18.23 -36.62
CA GLY A 34 29.06 19.22 -36.82
C GLY A 34 29.65 20.51 -37.36
N TYR A 35 28.85 21.25 -38.12
CA TYR A 35 29.14 22.65 -38.44
C TYR A 35 27.95 23.55 -38.16
N ARG A 36 28.24 24.83 -37.90
CA ARG A 36 27.25 25.90 -37.76
C ARG A 36 27.76 27.16 -38.43
N VAL A 37 26.97 27.73 -39.33
CA VAL A 37 27.17 29.09 -39.84
C VAL A 37 26.74 30.06 -38.74
N GLN A 38 27.68 30.80 -38.18
CA GLN A 38 27.44 31.76 -37.10
C GLN A 38 27.20 33.18 -37.63
N LEU A 39 27.78 33.49 -38.79
CA LEU A 39 27.60 34.73 -39.51
C LEU A 39 27.67 34.40 -41.00
N ASP A 40 26.72 34.89 -41.78
CA ASP A 40 26.80 34.98 -43.24
C ASP A 40 26.13 36.31 -43.58
N THR A 41 26.93 37.34 -43.83
CA THR A 41 26.41 38.70 -44.04
C THR A 41 27.12 39.37 -45.19
N THR A 42 26.36 40.10 -45.99
CA THR A 42 26.89 40.98 -47.02
C THR A 42 27.24 42.34 -46.40
N ILE A 43 28.25 43.01 -46.94
CA ILE A 43 28.60 44.37 -46.47
C ILE A 43 27.51 45.39 -46.85
N ARG A 44 26.59 45.05 -47.76
CA ARG A 44 25.36 45.83 -48.04
C ARG A 44 24.36 45.79 -46.88
N ASP A 45 24.12 44.62 -46.28
CA ASP A 45 23.14 44.48 -45.18
C ASP A 45 23.63 45.13 -43.87
N SER A 46 24.95 45.19 -43.66
CA SER A 46 25.56 45.87 -42.51
C SER A 46 25.59 47.40 -42.66
N ALA A 47 25.41 47.94 -43.87
CA ALA A 47 25.43 49.38 -44.15
C ALA A 47 24.23 50.14 -43.57
N ALA A 48 23.23 49.44 -43.03
CA ALA A 48 22.09 50.03 -42.32
C ALA A 48 22.41 50.45 -40.87
N SER A 49 23.60 50.14 -40.33
CA SER A 49 23.94 50.40 -38.92
C SER A 49 25.36 50.95 -38.72
N GLY A 50 25.49 52.28 -38.65
CA GLY A 50 26.56 52.98 -37.92
C GLY A 50 27.78 53.52 -38.73
N PRO A 51 28.62 54.38 -38.12
CA PRO A 51 29.68 55.15 -38.79
C PRO A 51 30.92 54.36 -39.24
N GLU A 52 31.00 53.06 -38.96
CA GLU A 52 32.15 52.20 -39.31
C GLU A 52 32.17 51.75 -40.79
N THR A 53 31.21 52.23 -41.59
CA THR A 53 30.97 51.89 -43.01
C THR A 53 32.11 52.25 -43.96
N THR A 54 32.95 53.23 -43.62
CA THR A 54 34.01 53.72 -44.52
C THR A 54 35.25 52.83 -44.57
N VAL A 55 35.43 51.94 -43.58
CA VAL A 55 36.58 51.03 -43.49
C VAL A 55 36.30 49.73 -44.25
N LEU A 56 35.07 49.21 -44.17
CA LEU A 56 34.68 47.97 -44.82
C LEU A 56 34.42 48.12 -46.33
N GLN A 57 33.92 49.28 -46.80
CA GLN A 57 33.83 49.60 -48.24
C GLN A 57 35.20 49.77 -48.92
N ARG A 58 36.26 49.97 -48.13
CA ARG A 58 37.65 50.05 -48.59
C ARG A 58 38.41 48.74 -48.38
N MET A 59 37.72 47.61 -48.20
CA MET A 59 38.37 46.29 -48.24
C MET A 59 39.01 46.09 -49.61
N GLN A 60 40.31 46.32 -49.65
CA GLN A 60 41.19 46.07 -50.78
C GLN A 60 41.94 44.78 -50.50
N TRP A 61 41.95 43.90 -51.49
CA TRP A 61 42.83 42.74 -51.49
C TRP A 61 43.84 42.93 -52.61
N ASP A 62 45.13 42.90 -52.24
CA ASP A 62 46.24 43.09 -53.18
C ASP A 62 46.10 44.36 -54.05
N GLY A 63 45.63 45.45 -53.43
CA GLY A 63 45.43 46.76 -54.09
C GLY A 63 44.15 46.88 -54.94
N THR A 64 43.32 45.84 -55.03
CA THR A 64 42.06 45.85 -55.79
C THR A 64 40.83 45.87 -54.87
N ASN A 65 39.81 46.67 -55.23
CA ASN A 65 38.55 46.71 -54.47
C ASN A 65 37.74 45.44 -54.72
N LEU A 66 37.25 44.81 -53.65
CA LEU A 66 36.42 43.61 -53.74
C LEU A 66 35.02 43.91 -54.27
N ARG A 67 34.47 43.01 -55.10
CA ARG A 67 33.13 43.14 -55.67
C ARG A 67 32.08 42.59 -54.69
N ASP A 68 31.26 43.47 -54.12
CA ASP A 68 30.18 43.11 -53.18
C ASP A 68 30.65 42.15 -52.06
N PRO A 69 31.60 42.60 -51.21
CA PRO A 69 32.26 41.73 -50.27
C PRO A 69 31.30 41.20 -49.20
N SER A 70 31.49 39.94 -48.82
CA SER A 70 30.71 39.26 -47.77
C SER A 70 31.63 38.49 -46.83
N VAL A 71 31.16 38.25 -45.61
CA VAL A 71 31.93 37.59 -44.57
C VAL A 71 31.12 36.43 -44.00
N VAL A 72 31.74 35.25 -43.94
CA VAL A 72 31.13 34.05 -43.36
C VAL A 72 31.98 33.53 -42.21
N LEU A 73 31.38 33.34 -41.04
CA LEU A 73 31.99 32.70 -39.88
C LEU A 73 31.36 31.32 -39.68
N LEU A 74 32.13 30.26 -39.93
CA LEU A 74 31.71 28.88 -39.69
C LEU A 74 32.39 28.31 -38.45
N ARG A 75 31.61 27.72 -37.55
CA ARG A 75 32.11 26.92 -36.44
C ARG A 75 32.09 25.45 -36.84
N ILE A 76 33.25 24.79 -36.80
CA ILE A 76 33.40 23.34 -36.94
C ILE A 76 33.60 22.75 -35.55
N GLU A 77 32.88 21.68 -35.21
CA GLU A 77 32.95 21.06 -33.88
C GLU A 77 32.78 19.53 -33.90
N ASN A 78 33.28 18.88 -32.85
CA ASN A 78 32.95 17.49 -32.56
C ASN A 78 31.66 17.41 -31.75
N ALA A 79 30.57 17.03 -32.42
CA ALA A 79 29.25 16.81 -31.86
C ALA A 79 29.04 15.37 -31.33
N GLY A 80 30.06 14.51 -31.45
CA GLY A 80 30.09 13.14 -30.94
C GLY A 80 30.70 13.03 -29.54
N TRP A 81 30.73 11.80 -29.01
CA TRP A 81 31.26 11.51 -27.67
C TRP A 81 32.71 11.04 -27.67
N SER A 82 33.21 10.53 -28.79
CA SER A 82 34.60 10.12 -28.99
C SER A 82 35.39 11.14 -29.80
N PRO A 83 36.71 11.25 -29.58
CA PRO A 83 37.58 12.08 -30.41
C PRO A 83 37.48 11.69 -31.90
N VAL A 84 37.56 12.69 -32.77
CA VAL A 84 37.76 12.53 -34.21
C VAL A 84 39.24 12.74 -34.47
N VAL A 85 39.93 11.75 -35.04
CA VAL A 85 41.35 11.82 -35.41
C VAL A 85 41.52 11.81 -36.93
N ALA A 86 42.74 12.05 -37.44
CA ALA A 86 42.97 12.18 -38.88
C ALA A 86 42.49 10.97 -39.71
N GLY A 87 42.67 9.75 -39.20
CA GLY A 87 42.20 8.51 -39.85
C GLY A 87 40.68 8.32 -39.85
N ASP A 88 39.94 9.16 -39.13
CA ASP A 88 38.48 9.08 -39.09
C ASP A 88 37.81 9.82 -40.25
N TYR A 89 38.50 10.76 -40.91
CA TYR A 89 37.93 11.53 -42.00
C TYR A 89 37.73 10.66 -43.25
N VAL A 90 36.56 10.75 -43.88
CA VAL A 90 36.23 10.05 -45.12
C VAL A 90 36.85 10.79 -46.29
N ALA A 91 38.17 10.67 -46.41
CA ALA A 91 38.99 11.15 -47.52
C ALA A 91 40.11 10.13 -47.77
N PRO A 92 40.68 10.04 -48.99
CA PRO A 92 41.81 9.16 -49.26
C PRO A 92 42.92 9.31 -48.20
N ALA A 93 43.63 8.23 -47.87
CA ALA A 93 44.63 8.23 -46.80
C ALA A 93 45.73 9.30 -47.02
N ASN A 94 46.07 9.56 -48.29
CA ASN A 94 47.09 10.53 -48.70
C ASN A 94 46.54 11.93 -49.00
N ASP A 95 45.24 12.16 -48.80
CA ASP A 95 44.64 13.49 -48.96
C ASP A 95 44.69 14.23 -47.60
N PRO A 96 45.39 15.37 -47.48
CA PRO A 96 45.44 16.12 -46.22
C PRO A 96 44.13 16.83 -45.89
N VAL A 97 43.19 16.94 -46.84
CA VAL A 97 41.92 17.65 -46.68
C VAL A 97 40.91 16.76 -45.95
N GLY A 98 40.32 17.30 -44.88
CA GLY A 98 39.27 16.63 -44.10
C GLY A 98 37.88 17.23 -44.33
N ILE A 99 37.80 18.53 -44.60
CA ILE A 99 36.53 19.26 -44.79
C ILE A 99 36.69 20.20 -45.96
N THR A 100 35.68 20.22 -46.83
CA THR A 100 35.58 21.14 -47.97
C THR A 100 34.36 22.02 -47.78
N ILE A 101 34.50 23.33 -47.92
CA ILE A 101 33.40 24.30 -47.83
C ILE A 101 33.35 25.04 -49.16
N ALA A 102 32.27 24.87 -49.92
CA ALA A 102 32.03 25.64 -51.13
C ALA A 102 31.04 26.78 -50.85
N PHE A 103 31.28 27.94 -51.48
CA PHE A 103 30.42 29.11 -51.37
C PHE A 103 29.83 29.42 -52.76
N PRO A 104 28.63 28.92 -53.09
CA PRO A 104 28.02 29.16 -54.39
C PRO A 104 27.83 30.67 -54.66
N GLY A 105 28.17 31.11 -55.88
CA GLY A 105 28.08 32.52 -56.30
C GLY A 105 29.13 33.46 -55.68
N ARG A 106 30.08 32.92 -54.90
CA ARG A 106 31.07 33.68 -54.13
C ARG A 106 32.48 33.13 -54.31
N ARG A 107 33.43 33.99 -54.68
CA ARG A 107 34.87 33.67 -54.72
C ARG A 107 35.49 33.92 -53.34
N VAL A 108 36.32 33.01 -52.89
CA VAL A 108 37.06 33.14 -51.63
C VAL A 108 38.25 34.05 -51.85
N VAL A 109 38.28 35.17 -51.15
CA VAL A 109 39.37 36.16 -51.18
C VAL A 109 40.45 35.76 -50.18
N GLY A 110 40.02 35.33 -48.99
CA GLY A 110 40.90 34.86 -47.94
C GLY A 110 40.15 34.15 -46.83
N MET A 111 40.88 33.43 -45.98
CA MET A 111 40.32 32.80 -44.80
C MET A 111 41.30 32.84 -43.63
N THR A 112 40.77 32.76 -42.41
CA THR A 112 41.57 32.60 -41.19
C THR A 112 40.79 31.83 -40.13
N VAL A 113 41.51 31.21 -39.19
CA VAL A 113 40.89 30.59 -38.00
C VAL A 113 40.94 31.60 -36.85
N THR A 114 39.77 32.11 -36.46
CA THR A 114 39.64 33.19 -35.46
C THR A 114 39.61 32.71 -34.03
N GLU A 115 39.15 31.48 -33.81
CA GLU A 115 39.04 30.87 -32.48
C GLU A 115 39.26 29.37 -32.59
N ARG A 116 39.96 28.78 -31.61
CA ARG A 116 40.14 27.33 -31.51
C ARG A 116 40.08 26.90 -30.06
N SER A 117 39.58 25.69 -29.83
CA SER A 117 39.74 25.03 -28.54
C SER A 117 41.23 24.80 -28.24
N PRO A 118 41.69 24.90 -26.99
CA PRO A 118 43.12 24.80 -26.63
C PRO A 118 43.81 23.53 -27.14
N GLN A 119 43.04 22.43 -27.26
CA GLN A 119 43.53 21.11 -27.65
C GLN A 119 43.71 20.94 -29.16
N VAL A 120 43.29 21.89 -29.99
CA VAL A 120 43.46 21.86 -31.45
C VAL A 120 44.73 22.64 -31.79
N PRO A 121 45.84 22.02 -32.22
CA PRO A 121 47.10 22.72 -32.47
C PRO A 121 46.98 23.84 -33.53
N PRO A 122 47.64 24.99 -33.35
CA PRO A 122 47.60 26.08 -34.34
C PRO A 122 48.36 25.73 -35.62
N THR A 123 49.27 24.76 -35.57
CA THR A 123 50.10 24.30 -36.69
C THR A 123 49.28 23.76 -37.87
N PHE A 124 48.02 23.37 -37.66
CA PHE A 124 47.12 22.98 -38.73
C PHE A 124 46.62 24.16 -39.58
N PHE A 125 46.70 25.39 -39.08
CA PHE A 125 46.07 26.56 -39.69
C PHE A 125 47.07 27.66 -40.07
N VAL A 126 48.32 27.28 -40.34
CA VAL A 126 49.35 28.22 -40.81
C VAL A 126 49.33 28.31 -42.35
N PRO A 127 49.67 29.46 -42.94
CA PRO A 127 49.80 29.57 -44.39
C PRO A 127 50.78 28.53 -44.94
N GLY A 128 50.36 27.76 -45.96
CA GLY A 128 51.15 26.68 -46.55
C GLY A 128 51.05 25.33 -45.82
N ALA A 129 50.25 25.21 -44.76
CA ALA A 129 49.95 23.91 -44.16
C ALA A 129 49.17 23.01 -45.13
N GLU A 130 49.52 21.73 -45.17
CA GLU A 130 48.85 20.75 -46.02
C GLU A 130 47.34 20.68 -45.71
N GLY A 131 46.52 20.78 -46.76
CA GLY A 131 45.06 20.69 -46.64
C GLY A 131 44.38 21.95 -46.08
N PHE A 132 45.11 23.03 -45.82
CA PHE A 132 44.58 24.35 -45.45
C PHE A 132 44.81 25.35 -46.59
N GLU A 133 43.89 25.37 -47.54
CA GLU A 133 44.03 26.19 -48.76
C GLU A 133 42.68 26.69 -49.28
N THR A 134 42.72 27.73 -50.10
CA THR A 134 41.55 28.28 -50.79
C THR A 134 41.73 28.11 -52.29
N THR A 135 40.70 27.64 -53.00
CA THR A 135 40.71 27.50 -54.46
C THR A 135 39.40 27.99 -55.04
N GLY A 136 39.40 29.14 -55.72
CA GLY A 136 38.20 29.73 -56.31
C GLY A 136 37.12 29.98 -55.25
N ARG A 137 36.01 29.23 -55.31
CA ARG A 137 34.88 29.29 -54.38
C ARG A 137 34.97 28.35 -53.18
N VAL A 138 36.10 27.65 -53.03
CA VAL A 138 36.24 26.55 -52.08
C VAL A 138 37.30 26.85 -51.03
N VAL A 139 36.94 26.63 -49.77
CA VAL A 139 37.85 26.53 -48.63
C VAL A 139 38.08 25.06 -48.32
N LYS A 140 39.33 24.64 -48.27
CA LYS A 140 39.75 23.31 -47.81
C LYS A 140 40.35 23.42 -46.42
N LEU A 141 39.93 22.54 -45.52
CA LEU A 141 40.40 22.48 -44.14
C LEU A 141 41.02 21.11 -43.86
N PRO A 142 42.11 21.08 -43.08
CA PRO A 142 42.88 19.87 -42.87
C PRO A 142 42.17 18.89 -41.93
N LYS A 143 42.64 17.65 -41.95
CA LYS A 143 42.27 16.62 -40.98
C LYS A 143 42.84 16.98 -39.60
N VAL A 144 42.02 17.54 -38.72
CA VAL A 144 42.42 17.94 -37.37
C VAL A 144 41.92 16.97 -36.31
N ILE A 145 42.66 16.85 -35.20
CA ILE A 145 42.18 16.11 -34.03
C ILE A 145 41.17 16.98 -33.29
N LEU A 146 39.92 16.51 -33.19
CA LEU A 146 38.86 17.16 -32.43
C LEU A 146 38.38 16.26 -31.30
N ASN A 147 38.81 16.59 -30.08
CA ASN A 147 38.29 15.97 -28.87
C ASN A 147 36.81 16.29 -28.67
N ARG A 148 36.14 15.55 -27.76
CA ARG A 148 34.74 15.77 -27.43
C ARG A 148 34.50 17.25 -27.08
N ARG A 149 33.49 17.88 -27.71
CA ARG A 149 33.14 19.31 -27.57
C ARG A 149 34.21 20.31 -28.05
N ALA A 150 35.32 19.86 -28.62
CA ALA A 150 36.30 20.76 -29.21
C ALA A 150 35.76 21.35 -30.52
N HIS A 151 36.13 22.60 -30.78
CA HIS A 151 35.72 23.38 -31.94
C HIS A 151 36.84 24.30 -32.44
N TYR A 152 36.69 24.76 -33.68
CA TYR A 152 37.39 25.93 -34.22
C TYR A 152 36.47 26.73 -35.13
N LYS A 153 36.76 28.02 -35.31
CA LYS A 153 35.95 28.96 -36.11
C LYS A 153 36.76 29.45 -37.30
N VAL A 154 36.21 29.28 -38.50
CA VAL A 154 36.79 29.72 -39.77
C VAL A 154 36.04 30.97 -40.21
N LEU A 155 36.77 32.07 -40.37
CA LEU A 155 36.30 33.31 -40.96
C LEU A 155 36.75 33.33 -42.42
N ALA A 156 35.81 33.33 -43.36
CA ALA A 156 36.06 33.48 -44.79
C ALA A 156 35.61 34.86 -45.25
N VAL A 157 36.49 35.56 -45.96
CA VAL A 157 36.18 36.80 -46.67
C VAL A 157 35.97 36.43 -48.13
N LEU A 158 34.83 36.85 -48.66
CA LEU A 158 34.33 36.43 -49.96
C LEU A 158 33.99 37.65 -50.81
N GLU A 159 34.02 37.49 -52.13
CA GLU A 159 33.48 38.46 -53.08
C GLU A 159 32.50 37.79 -54.04
N ARG A 160 31.62 38.58 -54.64
CA ARG A 160 30.65 38.09 -55.63
C ARG A 160 31.35 37.64 -56.90
N GLU A 161 31.04 36.43 -57.35
CA GLU A 161 31.56 35.86 -58.58
C GLU A 161 31.07 36.63 -59.82
N GLU A 162 31.92 36.72 -60.84
CA GLU A 162 31.58 37.40 -62.09
C GLU A 162 30.50 36.60 -62.83
N GLY A 163 29.31 37.21 -62.99
CA GLY A 163 28.14 36.57 -63.63
C GLY A 163 27.05 36.12 -62.67
N PHE A 164 27.29 36.12 -61.35
CA PHE A 164 26.26 35.81 -60.35
C PHE A 164 25.39 37.03 -60.03
N THR A 165 24.13 37.02 -60.48
CA THR A 165 23.22 38.18 -60.43
C THR A 165 22.11 38.08 -59.37
N GLU A 166 21.97 36.96 -58.68
CA GLU A 166 20.93 36.80 -57.65
C GLU A 166 21.19 37.71 -56.44
N PRO A 167 20.13 38.29 -55.83
CA PRO A 167 20.29 39.25 -54.73
C PRO A 167 20.85 38.61 -53.46
N GLU A 168 20.45 37.38 -53.15
CA GLU A 168 20.92 36.61 -52.00
C GLU A 168 21.90 35.50 -52.43
N PHE A 169 22.85 35.17 -51.56
CA PHE A 169 23.79 34.07 -51.82
C PHE A 169 23.26 32.76 -51.23
N PRO A 170 23.39 31.61 -51.92
CA PRO A 170 23.07 30.31 -51.34
C PRO A 170 23.92 30.00 -50.10
N GLU A 171 23.38 29.21 -49.17
CA GLU A 171 24.12 28.78 -47.98
C GLU A 171 25.42 28.03 -48.36
N PRO A 172 26.48 28.11 -47.53
CA PRO A 172 27.71 27.36 -47.75
C PRO A 172 27.47 25.84 -47.80
N GLU A 173 28.00 25.19 -48.83
CA GLU A 173 27.95 23.75 -48.99
C GLU A 173 29.16 23.12 -48.28
N VAL A 174 28.92 22.52 -47.11
CA VAL A 174 29.98 21.88 -46.31
C VAL A 174 29.98 20.36 -46.54
N THR A 175 31.06 19.87 -47.13
CA THR A 175 31.29 18.44 -47.40
C THR A 175 32.39 17.91 -46.50
N ALA A 176 32.04 16.96 -45.64
CA ALA A 176 32.99 16.20 -44.83
C ALA A 176 32.33 14.91 -44.35
N GLY A 177 33.13 13.88 -44.07
CA GLY A 177 32.63 12.61 -43.54
C GLY A 177 33.50 12.05 -42.45
N VAL A 178 32.92 11.24 -41.55
CA VAL A 178 33.66 10.48 -40.54
C VAL A 178 33.27 9.00 -40.52
N VAL A 179 34.27 8.12 -40.53
CA VAL A 179 34.13 6.67 -40.36
C VAL A 179 33.64 6.37 -38.94
N GLY A 180 32.56 5.60 -38.82
CA GLY A 180 31.91 5.26 -37.54
C GLY A 180 30.74 6.16 -37.14
N GLY A 181 30.31 7.10 -38.00
CA GLY A 181 29.03 7.80 -37.88
C GLY A 181 27.87 7.04 -38.55
N VAL A 182 26.63 7.24 -38.09
CA VAL A 182 25.43 6.65 -38.70
C VAL A 182 25.25 7.15 -40.13
N ARG A 183 25.18 6.22 -41.10
CA ARG A 183 25.05 6.43 -42.55
C ARG A 183 26.24 7.16 -43.18
N GLY A 184 27.44 6.57 -43.08
CA GLY A 184 28.55 6.81 -44.01
C GLY A 184 28.74 8.26 -44.46
N GLY A 185 29.39 9.06 -43.61
CA GLY A 185 30.28 10.11 -44.12
C GLY A 185 29.70 11.45 -44.59
N ASN A 186 28.60 11.96 -44.01
CA ASN A 186 28.20 13.36 -44.23
C ASN A 186 28.11 14.14 -42.90
N ILE A 187 28.78 15.30 -42.86
CA ILE A 187 28.75 16.28 -41.78
C ILE A 187 27.35 16.89 -41.69
N LYS A 188 26.82 17.02 -40.47
CA LYS A 188 25.45 17.54 -40.25
C LYS A 188 25.49 18.97 -39.72
N LYS A 189 24.62 19.83 -40.26
CA LYS A 189 24.34 21.17 -39.69
C LYS A 189 23.80 20.97 -38.26
N THR A 190 24.50 21.50 -37.26
CA THR A 190 24.15 21.35 -35.84
C THR A 190 23.15 22.43 -35.43
N ALA A 191 21.87 22.21 -35.72
CA ALA A 191 20.77 22.99 -35.15
C ALA A 191 20.50 22.57 -33.69
N TYR A 192 20.41 23.54 -32.79
CA TYR A 192 20.06 23.30 -31.39
C TYR A 192 18.55 23.04 -31.29
N TYR A 193 18.13 21.82 -30.92
CA TYR A 193 16.75 21.52 -30.56
C TYR A 193 16.66 21.42 -29.03
N PRO A 194 15.82 22.24 -28.36
CA PRO A 194 15.69 22.22 -26.90
C PRO A 194 15.02 20.94 -26.35
N PHE A 195 14.44 20.10 -27.21
CA PHE A 195 13.76 18.86 -26.81
C PHE A 195 14.22 17.67 -27.64
N ALA A 196 14.11 16.48 -27.02
CA ALA A 196 14.63 15.21 -27.50
C ALA A 196 14.25 14.86 -28.96
N SER A 197 15.06 13.99 -29.59
CA SER A 197 14.92 13.58 -30.98
C SER A 197 13.50 13.05 -31.29
N ARG A 198 13.07 13.07 -32.56
CA ARG A 198 11.74 12.57 -32.96
C ARG A 198 11.54 11.11 -32.51
N GLN A 199 12.59 10.31 -32.50
CA GLN A 199 12.56 8.93 -32.02
C GLN A 199 12.34 8.86 -30.50
N VAL A 200 13.04 9.69 -29.73
CA VAL A 200 12.86 9.76 -28.27
C VAL A 200 11.46 10.27 -27.89
N ARG A 201 10.88 11.21 -28.66
CA ARG A 201 9.49 11.65 -28.44
C ARG A 201 8.48 10.53 -28.65
N TRP A 202 8.68 9.67 -29.65
CA TRP A 202 7.84 8.49 -29.86
C TRP A 202 7.99 7.46 -28.73
N LEU A 203 9.21 7.24 -28.24
CA LEU A 203 9.46 6.33 -27.12
C LEU A 203 8.83 6.85 -25.82
N LEU A 204 8.93 8.15 -25.54
CA LEU A 204 8.28 8.77 -24.37
C LEU A 204 6.75 8.68 -24.44
N ALA A 205 6.16 8.93 -25.61
CA ALA A 205 4.72 8.79 -25.81
C ALA A 205 4.26 7.34 -25.60
N ALA A 206 5.00 6.36 -26.15
CA ALA A 206 4.70 4.95 -25.95
C ALA A 206 4.78 4.54 -24.47
N LEU A 207 5.78 5.02 -23.73
CA LEU A 207 5.92 4.75 -22.29
C LEU A 207 4.74 5.30 -21.49
N ILE A 208 4.31 6.54 -21.79
CA ILE A 208 3.16 7.17 -21.13
C ILE A 208 1.88 6.37 -21.40
N VAL A 209 1.67 5.92 -22.65
CA VAL A 209 0.51 5.11 -23.02
C VAL A 209 0.52 3.77 -22.29
N VAL A 210 1.67 3.10 -22.19
CA VAL A 210 1.80 1.83 -21.46
C VAL A 210 1.53 2.04 -19.97
N SER A 211 2.11 3.06 -19.34
CA SER A 211 1.84 3.40 -17.94
C SER A 211 0.38 3.75 -17.66
N ALA A 212 -0.25 4.53 -18.55
CA ALA A 212 -1.66 4.89 -18.42
C ALA A 212 -2.57 3.68 -18.61
N THR A 213 -2.26 2.81 -19.58
CA THR A 213 -3.00 1.56 -19.82
C THR A 213 -2.87 0.60 -18.63
N GLN A 214 -1.67 0.45 -18.07
CA GLN A 214 -1.45 -0.37 -16.88
C GLN A 214 -2.25 0.17 -15.70
N SER A 215 -2.20 1.49 -15.45
CA SER A 215 -2.97 2.12 -14.38
C SER A 215 -4.47 1.90 -14.58
N ALA A 216 -4.98 2.09 -15.79
CA ALA A 216 -6.39 1.88 -16.11
C ALA A 216 -6.83 0.42 -15.91
N LEU A 217 -5.98 -0.56 -16.26
CA LEU A 217 -6.25 -1.97 -16.03
C LEU A 217 -6.28 -2.32 -14.54
N THR A 218 -5.37 -1.77 -13.73
CA THR A 218 -5.35 -1.97 -12.26
C THR A 218 -6.55 -1.34 -11.56
N PHE A 219 -7.10 -0.23 -12.08
CA PHE A 219 -8.28 0.42 -11.48
C PHE A 219 -9.62 -0.08 -12.03
N ALA A 220 -9.66 -0.65 -13.24
CA ALA A 220 -10.89 -1.11 -13.89
C ALA A 220 -11.08 -2.63 -13.84
N GLY A 221 -10.00 -3.41 -13.79
CA GLY A 221 -10.07 -4.81 -13.39
C GLY A 221 -10.23 -4.83 -11.89
N GLY A 222 -11.46 -4.98 -11.40
CA GLY A 222 -11.68 -5.28 -9.99
C GLY A 222 -10.80 -6.46 -9.64
N ASP A 223 -9.82 -6.24 -8.77
CA ASP A 223 -9.05 -7.33 -8.21
C ASP A 223 -10.07 -8.35 -7.69
N ASP A 224 -10.08 -9.55 -8.28
CA ASP A 224 -10.25 -10.75 -7.48
C ASP A 224 -9.07 -10.74 -6.50
N THR A 225 -9.16 -9.86 -5.50
CA THR A 225 -8.24 -9.82 -4.37
C THR A 225 -8.22 -11.25 -3.90
N ALA A 226 -7.07 -11.92 -4.01
CA ALA A 226 -6.88 -13.20 -3.38
C ALA A 226 -7.47 -13.06 -1.98
N ALA A 227 -8.53 -13.81 -1.71
CA ALA A 227 -9.32 -13.59 -0.52
C ALA A 227 -8.34 -13.55 0.67
N PRO A 228 -8.51 -12.64 1.65
CA PRO A 228 -7.66 -12.59 2.84
C PRO A 228 -7.37 -14.01 3.32
N LEU A 229 -6.16 -14.30 3.82
CA LEU A 229 -5.68 -15.65 4.16
C LEU A 229 -6.67 -16.47 5.05
N ASP A 230 -7.62 -15.80 5.69
CA ASP A 230 -8.65 -16.37 6.55
C ASP A 230 -10.00 -16.62 5.88
N CYS A 231 -10.19 -16.23 4.63
CA CYS A 231 -11.42 -16.51 3.89
C CYS A 231 -11.49 -17.97 3.45
N ALA A 232 -12.60 -18.60 3.79
CA ALA A 232 -12.98 -19.93 3.36
C ALA A 232 -14.46 -19.96 2.97
N ALA A 233 -14.76 -20.64 1.87
CA ALA A 233 -16.10 -20.75 1.31
C ALA A 233 -16.98 -21.73 2.10
N GLY A 234 -18.30 -21.57 1.97
CA GLY A 234 -19.30 -22.50 2.51
C GLY A 234 -20.18 -21.90 3.60
N THR A 235 -20.88 -22.75 4.34
CA THR A 235 -21.83 -22.33 5.37
C THR A 235 -21.35 -22.75 6.75
N LEU A 236 -21.16 -21.78 7.66
CA LEU A 236 -20.77 -22.00 9.05
C LEU A 236 -21.97 -21.85 9.98
N HIS A 237 -22.22 -22.88 10.79
CA HIS A 237 -23.24 -22.83 11.84
C HIS A 237 -22.59 -22.54 13.19
N LEU A 238 -23.04 -21.46 13.84
CA LEU A 238 -22.58 -21.07 15.17
C LEU A 238 -23.64 -21.42 16.23
N SER A 239 -23.18 -21.88 17.40
CA SER A 239 -24.06 -22.10 18.55
C SER A 239 -23.40 -21.78 19.90
N GLY A 240 -24.20 -21.78 20.98
CA GLY A 240 -23.69 -21.80 22.35
C GLY A 240 -23.90 -20.50 23.13
N SER A 241 -22.80 -19.98 23.66
CA SER A 241 -22.71 -18.84 24.59
C SER A 241 -23.56 -17.65 24.15
N THR A 242 -24.50 -17.26 25.00
CA THR A 242 -25.26 -16.01 24.82
C THR A 242 -24.45 -14.79 25.23
N ALA A 243 -23.48 -14.99 26.14
CA ALA A 243 -22.57 -13.97 26.62
C ALA A 243 -21.76 -13.40 25.45
N PHE A 244 -21.27 -14.30 24.60
CA PHE A 244 -20.42 -13.98 23.45
C PHE A 244 -21.22 -13.75 22.15
N ALA A 245 -22.55 -13.90 22.18
CA ALA A 245 -23.39 -13.74 21.00
C ALA A 245 -23.27 -12.36 20.32
N PRO A 246 -23.13 -11.21 21.05
CA PRO A 246 -22.93 -9.92 20.41
C PRO A 246 -21.64 -9.87 19.57
N VAL A 247 -20.54 -10.45 20.07
CA VAL A 247 -19.27 -10.57 19.33
C VAL A 247 -19.47 -11.41 18.08
N LEU A 248 -20.06 -12.59 18.22
CA LEU A 248 -20.23 -13.53 17.11
C LEU A 248 -21.16 -13.02 16.02
N ARG A 249 -22.17 -12.22 16.37
CA ARG A 249 -23.06 -11.58 15.38
C ARG A 249 -22.32 -10.58 14.53
N GLU A 250 -21.55 -9.69 15.16
CA GLU A 250 -20.79 -8.67 14.44
C GLU A 250 -19.61 -9.29 13.67
N ALA A 251 -18.90 -10.24 14.26
CA ALA A 251 -17.83 -10.97 13.60
C ALA A 251 -18.34 -11.75 12.40
N ALA A 252 -19.50 -12.40 12.49
CA ALA A 252 -20.11 -13.09 11.36
C ALA A 252 -20.48 -12.13 10.23
N GLU A 253 -21.11 -11.00 10.55
CA GLU A 253 -21.47 -9.98 9.56
C GLU A 253 -20.23 -9.41 8.85
N GLN A 254 -19.18 -9.08 9.60
CA GLN A 254 -17.94 -8.57 9.02
C GLN A 254 -17.19 -9.63 8.20
N TYR A 255 -17.20 -10.89 8.64
CA TYR A 255 -16.60 -11.99 7.90
C TYR A 255 -17.34 -12.26 6.58
N GLU A 256 -18.68 -12.27 6.56
CA GLU A 256 -19.46 -12.42 5.32
C GLU A 256 -19.26 -11.25 4.34
N ARG A 257 -19.09 -10.03 4.86
CA ARG A 257 -18.75 -8.85 4.04
C ARG A 257 -17.35 -8.95 3.42
N THR A 258 -16.41 -9.54 4.15
CA THR A 258 -15.01 -9.66 3.75
C THR A 258 -14.77 -10.88 2.85
N CYS A 259 -15.54 -11.95 3.05
CA CYS A 259 -15.41 -13.23 2.35
C CYS A 259 -16.71 -13.53 1.58
N PRO A 260 -16.82 -13.15 0.29
CA PRO A 260 -18.07 -13.22 -0.47
C PRO A 260 -18.69 -14.62 -0.61
N ASP A 261 -17.88 -15.67 -0.47
CA ASP A 261 -18.31 -17.08 -0.56
C ASP A 261 -18.63 -17.72 0.80
N ALA A 262 -18.47 -16.98 1.89
CA ALA A 262 -18.84 -17.43 3.23
C ALA A 262 -20.30 -17.10 3.56
N ARG A 263 -20.97 -18.00 4.26
CA ARG A 263 -22.32 -17.79 4.80
C ARG A 263 -22.39 -18.23 6.26
N ILE A 264 -22.92 -17.39 7.12
CA ILE A 264 -23.05 -17.63 8.57
C ILE A 264 -24.48 -17.27 9.00
N PRO A 265 -25.47 -18.13 8.72
CA PRO A 265 -26.86 -17.83 9.03
C PRO A 265 -27.10 -17.82 10.54
N LEU A 266 -27.29 -16.62 11.10
CA LEU A 266 -27.62 -16.42 12.50
C LEU A 266 -29.12 -16.17 12.69
N THR A 267 -29.71 -16.89 13.63
CA THR A 267 -31.12 -16.71 14.02
C THR A 267 -31.22 -16.31 15.50
N ALA A 268 -32.43 -16.03 15.98
CA ALA A 268 -32.69 -15.88 17.41
C ALA A 268 -32.32 -17.14 18.21
N ASN A 269 -32.32 -18.31 17.55
CA ASN A 269 -32.09 -19.61 18.16
C ASN A 269 -30.63 -20.09 18.09
N SER A 270 -29.72 -19.34 17.46
CA SER A 270 -28.31 -19.75 17.35
C SER A 270 -27.64 -19.86 18.72
N PHE A 271 -27.89 -18.92 19.62
CA PHE A 271 -27.23 -18.86 20.93
C PHE A 271 -28.24 -19.11 22.05
N LYS A 272 -28.24 -20.33 22.61
CA LYS A 272 -29.17 -20.78 23.65
C LYS A 272 -28.50 -21.17 24.97
N GLY A 273 -27.22 -20.83 25.12
CA GLY A 273 -26.40 -21.21 26.27
C GLY A 273 -25.38 -22.27 25.90
N SER A 274 -24.30 -22.27 26.67
CA SER A 274 -23.05 -22.95 26.35
C SER A 274 -23.19 -24.46 26.38
N VAL A 275 -23.83 -25.01 27.42
CA VAL A 275 -24.02 -26.47 27.53
C VAL A 275 -24.84 -27.03 26.38
N GLY A 276 -25.98 -26.40 26.04
CA GLY A 276 -26.82 -26.83 24.93
C GLY A 276 -26.13 -26.69 23.56
N GLY A 277 -25.29 -25.67 23.39
CA GLY A 277 -24.44 -25.53 22.21
C GLY A 277 -23.44 -26.69 22.06
N LEU A 278 -22.75 -27.02 23.15
CA LEU A 278 -21.81 -28.15 23.21
C LEU A 278 -22.51 -29.49 22.96
N ASP A 279 -23.71 -29.69 23.52
CA ASP A 279 -24.53 -30.88 23.26
C ASP A 279 -24.89 -31.02 21.78
N THR A 280 -25.33 -29.92 21.17
CA THR A 280 -25.68 -29.90 19.74
C THR A 280 -24.45 -30.23 18.88
N LEU A 281 -23.29 -29.65 19.19
CA LEU A 281 -22.05 -29.91 18.46
C LEU A 281 -21.59 -31.37 18.61
N ALA A 282 -21.63 -31.90 19.84
CA ALA A 282 -21.26 -33.29 20.13
C ALA A 282 -22.16 -34.30 19.41
N ALA A 283 -23.48 -34.10 19.45
CA ALA A 283 -24.44 -34.94 18.76
C ALA A 283 -24.26 -34.88 17.23
N THR A 284 -24.18 -33.66 16.67
CA THR A 284 -24.00 -33.47 15.22
C THR A 284 -22.73 -34.15 14.70
N GLY A 285 -21.62 -34.05 15.44
CA GLY A 285 -20.38 -34.68 15.00
C GLY A 285 -20.38 -36.20 15.17
N ALA A 286 -21.10 -36.74 16.15
CA ALA A 286 -21.29 -38.18 16.29
C ALA A 286 -22.09 -38.76 15.11
N ASP A 287 -23.14 -38.04 14.68
CA ASP A 287 -23.98 -38.43 13.53
C ASP A 287 -23.24 -38.32 12.19
N ALA A 288 -22.18 -37.51 12.12
CA ALA A 288 -21.38 -37.35 10.90
C ALA A 288 -20.44 -38.54 10.60
N HIS A 289 -20.32 -39.52 11.51
CA HIS A 289 -19.50 -40.74 11.34
C HIS A 289 -18.07 -40.49 10.83
N LEU A 290 -17.42 -39.43 11.32
CA LEU A 290 -16.07 -39.03 10.91
C LEU A 290 -15.03 -40.07 11.34
N THR A 291 -14.01 -40.29 10.49
CA THR A 291 -12.91 -41.24 10.76
C THR A 291 -11.56 -40.52 10.82
N GLY A 292 -10.57 -41.13 11.51
CA GLY A 292 -9.19 -40.65 11.47
C GLY A 292 -8.92 -39.29 12.15
N GLY A 293 -9.73 -38.88 13.13
CA GLY A 293 -9.55 -37.61 13.86
C GLY A 293 -10.03 -36.36 13.11
N GLN A 294 -10.62 -36.53 11.92
CA GLN A 294 -11.26 -35.46 11.19
C GLN A 294 -12.42 -34.85 11.99
N GLY A 295 -12.54 -33.54 11.90
CA GLY A 295 -13.55 -32.75 12.57
C GLY A 295 -14.57 -32.12 11.62
N LEU A 296 -15.61 -31.54 12.21
CA LEU A 296 -16.61 -30.79 11.45
C LEU A 296 -16.01 -29.48 10.94
N GLY A 297 -15.99 -29.29 9.62
CA GLY A 297 -15.50 -28.06 8.98
C GLY A 297 -16.52 -26.92 8.89
N ASN A 298 -17.77 -27.15 9.30
CA ASN A 298 -18.90 -26.24 9.06
C ASN A 298 -19.66 -25.85 10.34
N ARG A 299 -19.11 -26.13 11.52
CA ARG A 299 -19.81 -25.88 12.79
C ARG A 299 -18.85 -25.58 13.93
N LEU A 300 -19.19 -24.57 14.72
CA LEU A 300 -18.49 -24.20 15.95
C LEU A 300 -19.51 -23.97 17.07
N SER A 301 -19.13 -24.31 18.29
CA SER A 301 -19.90 -23.94 19.48
C SER A 301 -19.06 -23.14 20.45
N PHE A 302 -19.58 -22.04 20.97
CA PHE A 302 -18.87 -21.17 21.89
C PHE A 302 -19.37 -21.40 23.32
N SER A 303 -18.44 -21.33 24.28
CA SER A 303 -18.73 -21.50 25.69
C SER A 303 -17.90 -20.53 26.52
N ASP A 304 -18.58 -19.79 27.36
CA ASP A 304 -18.11 -18.93 28.44
C ASP A 304 -17.67 -19.79 29.65
N GLY A 305 -16.75 -20.71 29.39
CA GLY A 305 -16.18 -21.65 30.36
C GLY A 305 -15.84 -23.03 29.79
N PRO A 306 -15.08 -23.84 30.56
CA PRO A 306 -14.68 -25.18 30.13
C PRO A 306 -15.87 -26.14 30.06
N LYS A 307 -15.86 -27.03 29.07
CA LYS A 307 -16.79 -28.15 28.96
C LYS A 307 -16.61 -29.13 30.13
N SER A 308 -17.65 -29.91 30.43
CA SER A 308 -17.49 -31.10 31.27
C SER A 308 -16.83 -32.25 30.51
N ASP A 309 -16.29 -33.22 31.24
CA ASP A 309 -15.56 -34.37 30.67
C ASP A 309 -16.43 -35.32 29.84
N GLY A 310 -17.76 -35.19 29.90
CA GLY A 310 -18.70 -36.01 29.13
C GLY A 310 -18.69 -35.78 27.61
N ARG A 311 -17.80 -34.91 27.08
CA ARG A 311 -17.67 -34.61 25.65
C ARG A 311 -16.19 -34.61 25.22
N PRO A 312 -15.46 -35.74 25.33
CA PRO A 312 -14.01 -35.79 25.06
C PRO A 312 -13.62 -35.43 23.62
N GLN A 313 -14.53 -35.62 22.66
CA GLN A 313 -14.35 -35.34 21.23
C GLN A 313 -14.41 -33.86 20.86
N LEU A 314 -14.85 -32.99 21.79
CA LEU A 314 -14.86 -31.55 21.57
C LEU A 314 -13.51 -30.95 21.94
N LEU A 315 -12.84 -30.33 20.98
CA LEU A 315 -11.52 -29.74 21.17
C LEU A 315 -11.66 -28.24 21.47
N PRO A 316 -11.03 -27.74 22.56
CA PRO A 316 -11.10 -26.32 22.91
C PRO A 316 -10.17 -25.46 22.05
N ARG A 317 -10.62 -24.25 21.73
CA ARG A 317 -9.88 -23.16 21.08
C ARG A 317 -10.19 -21.87 21.87
N PRO A 318 -9.35 -21.49 22.84
CA PRO A 318 -9.53 -20.23 23.57
C PRO A 318 -9.55 -19.03 22.61
N VAL A 319 -10.52 -18.13 22.78
CA VAL A 319 -10.72 -16.96 21.88
C VAL A 319 -10.56 -15.65 22.63
N ALA A 320 -11.21 -15.51 23.79
CA ALA A 320 -11.14 -14.29 24.58
C ALA A 320 -11.24 -14.57 26.09
N LEU A 321 -10.83 -13.60 26.89
CA LEU A 321 -11.18 -13.47 28.29
C LEU A 321 -12.42 -12.58 28.41
N SER A 322 -13.44 -13.11 29.07
CA SER A 322 -14.67 -12.41 29.45
C SER A 322 -14.62 -11.99 30.90
N LEU A 323 -14.91 -10.71 31.15
CA LEU A 323 -15.20 -10.20 32.49
C LEU A 323 -16.72 -10.20 32.69
N PHE A 324 -17.15 -10.67 33.86
CA PHE A 324 -18.54 -10.61 34.27
C PHE A 324 -18.73 -9.68 35.46
N THR A 325 -19.94 -9.19 35.61
CA THR A 325 -20.33 -8.30 36.68
C THR A 325 -21.68 -8.71 37.25
N LEU A 326 -21.87 -8.37 38.52
CA LEU A 326 -23.20 -8.31 39.10
C LEU A 326 -23.86 -7.01 38.68
N VAL A 327 -25.17 -7.06 38.42
CA VAL A 327 -25.98 -5.90 38.04
C VAL A 327 -27.19 -5.81 38.95
N VAL A 328 -27.49 -4.62 39.43
CA VAL A 328 -28.67 -4.36 40.25
C VAL A 328 -29.57 -3.34 39.57
N HIS A 329 -30.86 -3.41 39.89
CA HIS A 329 -31.77 -2.30 39.60
C HIS A 329 -31.33 -1.06 40.40
N GLU A 330 -31.53 0.14 39.83
CA GLU A 330 -31.03 1.39 40.43
C GLU A 330 -31.58 1.68 41.82
N ASP A 331 -32.84 1.30 42.07
CA ASP A 331 -33.51 1.45 43.36
C ASP A 331 -32.89 0.61 44.50
N ALA A 332 -32.02 -0.38 44.20
CA ALA A 332 -31.35 -1.17 45.23
C ALA A 332 -30.41 -0.29 46.08
N GLY A 333 -29.94 0.83 45.53
CA GLY A 333 -29.13 1.81 46.25
C GLY A 333 -27.72 1.34 46.61
N VAL A 334 -27.24 0.22 46.04
CA VAL A 334 -25.91 -0.33 46.28
C VAL A 334 -24.97 -0.11 45.10
N ARG A 335 -23.67 0.06 45.37
CA ARG A 335 -22.61 0.22 44.36
C ARG A 335 -21.41 -0.69 44.58
N ASP A 336 -21.37 -1.35 45.73
CA ASP A 336 -20.28 -2.21 46.17
C ASP A 336 -20.84 -3.21 47.16
N LEU A 337 -20.43 -4.47 47.03
CA LEU A 337 -20.77 -5.56 47.93
C LEU A 337 -19.49 -6.32 48.24
N SER A 338 -19.28 -6.65 49.50
CA SER A 338 -18.24 -7.63 49.83
C SER A 338 -18.58 -8.99 49.24
N LEU A 339 -17.58 -9.81 48.93
CA LEU A 339 -17.79 -11.17 48.44
C LEU A 339 -18.62 -12.01 49.42
N LYS A 340 -18.47 -11.76 50.72
CA LYS A 340 -19.33 -12.36 51.75
C LYS A 340 -20.79 -11.93 51.59
N GLN A 341 -21.07 -10.65 51.40
CA GLN A 341 -22.44 -10.16 51.19
C GLN A 341 -23.06 -10.75 49.92
N VAL A 342 -22.31 -10.84 48.82
CA VAL A 342 -22.76 -11.51 47.59
C VAL A 342 -23.19 -12.95 47.90
N ARG A 343 -22.36 -13.71 48.60
CA ARG A 343 -22.66 -15.09 49.01
C ARG A 343 -23.84 -15.18 49.97
N ASP A 344 -24.01 -14.21 50.87
CA ASP A 344 -25.13 -14.17 51.81
C ASP A 344 -26.45 -13.85 51.11
N ILE A 345 -26.43 -12.97 50.10
CA ILE A 345 -27.57 -12.65 49.22
C ILE A 345 -27.98 -13.89 48.43
N TYR A 346 -27.05 -14.52 47.71
CA TYR A 346 -27.35 -15.71 46.90
C TYR A 346 -27.72 -16.92 47.78
N ALA A 347 -27.34 -16.95 49.05
CA ALA A 347 -27.79 -17.96 50.01
C ALA A 347 -29.15 -17.64 50.67
N GLY A 348 -29.79 -16.50 50.34
CA GLY A 348 -31.05 -16.06 50.94
C GLY A 348 -30.95 -15.61 52.40
N ARG A 349 -29.74 -15.37 52.91
CA ARG A 349 -29.50 -14.84 54.27
C ARG A 349 -29.66 -13.32 54.33
N VAL A 350 -29.37 -12.65 53.22
CA VAL A 350 -29.73 -11.25 52.99
C VAL A 350 -30.94 -11.21 52.06
N THR A 351 -32.04 -10.67 52.55
CA THR A 351 -33.34 -10.64 51.86
C THR A 351 -33.83 -9.23 51.56
N ASN A 352 -33.19 -8.20 52.11
CA ASN A 352 -33.50 -6.80 51.84
C ASN A 352 -32.19 -6.00 51.71
N TRP A 353 -32.14 -5.07 50.75
CA TRP A 353 -30.94 -4.27 50.46
C TRP A 353 -30.48 -3.40 51.63
N SER A 354 -31.38 -2.97 52.52
CA SER A 354 -31.04 -2.23 53.75
C SER A 354 -30.09 -2.99 54.68
N GLN A 355 -30.09 -4.33 54.64
CA GLN A 355 -29.18 -5.17 55.42
C GLN A 355 -27.72 -5.07 54.94
N VAL A 356 -27.50 -4.52 53.74
CA VAL A 356 -26.18 -4.32 53.12
C VAL A 356 -25.98 -2.86 52.70
N LYS A 357 -26.59 -1.92 53.44
CA LYS A 357 -26.49 -0.45 53.24
C LYS A 357 -27.08 0.07 51.92
N GLY A 358 -27.97 -0.71 51.30
CA GLY A 358 -28.81 -0.25 50.20
C GLY A 358 -30.11 0.38 50.70
N ASN A 359 -31.05 0.59 49.77
CA ASN A 359 -32.38 1.10 50.08
C ASN A 359 -33.26 0.02 50.72
N ASP A 360 -34.38 0.42 51.33
CA ASP A 360 -35.35 -0.52 51.91
C ASP A 360 -36.23 -1.16 50.82
N VAL A 361 -35.65 -2.12 50.10
CA VAL A 361 -36.32 -2.86 49.01
C VAL A 361 -35.95 -4.34 49.12
N PRO A 362 -36.92 -5.28 48.94
CA PRO A 362 -36.62 -6.70 48.93
C PRO A 362 -35.66 -7.11 47.80
N VAL A 363 -34.73 -8.02 48.11
CA VAL A 363 -33.78 -8.56 47.13
C VAL A 363 -34.47 -9.58 46.23
N ARG A 364 -34.44 -9.33 44.92
CA ARG A 364 -35.04 -10.21 43.91
C ARG A 364 -33.96 -10.75 42.96
N LEU A 365 -33.70 -12.05 43.00
CA LEU A 365 -32.65 -12.67 42.20
C LEU A 365 -33.17 -13.01 40.80
N VAL A 366 -32.51 -12.49 39.77
CA VAL A 366 -32.72 -12.88 38.38
C VAL A 366 -31.47 -13.62 37.93
N SER A 367 -31.61 -14.89 37.56
CA SER A 367 -30.49 -15.70 37.10
C SER A 367 -30.73 -16.26 35.71
N ARG A 368 -29.66 -16.71 35.06
CA ARG A 368 -29.77 -17.51 33.84
C ARG A 368 -30.20 -18.95 34.13
N ASN A 369 -30.88 -19.56 33.16
CA ASN A 369 -31.24 -20.98 33.16
C ASN A 369 -30.01 -21.89 33.38
N PRO A 370 -30.19 -23.13 33.88
CA PRO A 370 -29.15 -24.14 33.87
C PRO A 370 -28.58 -24.32 32.45
N GLY A 371 -27.25 -24.44 32.35
CA GLY A 371 -26.54 -24.53 31.07
C GLY A 371 -25.94 -23.22 30.54
N SER A 372 -26.17 -22.09 31.21
CA SER A 372 -25.39 -20.85 31.04
C SER A 372 -23.99 -21.01 31.65
N GLY A 373 -22.93 -20.69 30.90
CA GLY A 373 -21.59 -20.68 31.48
C GLY A 373 -21.32 -19.44 32.33
N THR A 374 -21.93 -18.28 32.06
CA THR A 374 -21.95 -17.11 32.97
C THR A 374 -22.41 -17.54 34.37
N ARG A 375 -23.55 -18.23 34.46
CA ARG A 375 -24.06 -18.80 35.72
C ARG A 375 -23.11 -19.83 36.32
N THR A 376 -22.58 -20.74 35.49
CA THR A 376 -21.65 -21.78 35.95
C THR A 376 -20.40 -21.15 36.57
N THR A 377 -19.91 -20.06 35.98
CA THR A 377 -18.76 -19.29 36.47
C THR A 377 -19.10 -18.56 37.76
N LEU A 378 -20.28 -17.93 37.87
CA LEU A 378 -20.77 -17.34 39.12
C LEU A 378 -20.79 -18.35 40.26
N GLU A 379 -21.40 -19.50 40.05
CA GLU A 379 -21.52 -20.57 41.05
C GLU A 379 -20.14 -21.07 41.49
N LYS A 380 -19.22 -21.31 40.54
CA LYS A 380 -17.88 -21.83 40.83
C LYS A 380 -16.97 -20.81 41.51
N GLN A 381 -16.79 -19.63 40.91
CA GLN A 381 -15.77 -18.67 41.33
C GLN A 381 -16.27 -17.74 42.43
N VAL A 382 -17.48 -17.19 42.28
CA VAL A 382 -18.02 -16.19 43.22
C VAL A 382 -18.69 -16.88 44.41
N LEU A 383 -19.52 -17.90 44.15
CA LEU A 383 -20.28 -18.59 45.20
C LEU A 383 -19.54 -19.77 45.83
N ALA A 384 -18.27 -19.98 45.48
CA ALA A 384 -17.41 -21.05 46.00
C ALA A 384 -18.03 -22.45 45.80
N GLY A 385 -18.54 -22.72 44.60
CA GLY A 385 -19.13 -24.00 44.21
C GLY A 385 -20.55 -24.23 44.72
N ARG A 386 -21.17 -23.25 45.37
CA ARG A 386 -22.54 -23.39 45.89
C ARG A 386 -23.57 -23.13 44.79
N ALA A 387 -24.53 -24.04 44.69
CA ALA A 387 -25.66 -23.89 43.79
C ALA A 387 -26.58 -22.74 44.23
N LEU A 388 -27.25 -22.14 43.25
CA LEU A 388 -28.30 -21.16 43.50
C LEU A 388 -29.53 -21.80 44.17
N PRO A 389 -30.28 -21.05 45.00
CA PRO A 389 -31.49 -21.55 45.64
C PRO A 389 -32.57 -21.87 44.60
N ALA A 390 -33.55 -22.66 45.01
CA ALA A 390 -34.71 -22.98 44.17
C ALA A 390 -35.39 -21.69 43.65
N VAL A 391 -35.90 -21.75 42.43
CA VAL A 391 -36.75 -20.69 41.89
C VAL A 391 -38.01 -20.54 42.75
N THR A 392 -38.40 -19.31 43.05
CA THR A 392 -39.66 -19.04 43.75
C THR A 392 -40.82 -18.90 42.78
N THR A 393 -40.54 -18.52 41.53
CA THR A 393 -41.50 -18.40 40.43
C THR A 393 -40.85 -18.79 39.11
N ALA A 394 -41.62 -19.40 38.21
CA ALA A 394 -41.17 -19.75 36.88
C ALA A 394 -41.12 -18.52 35.94
N ASP A 395 -42.04 -17.58 36.12
CA ASP A 395 -42.08 -16.31 35.39
C ASP A 395 -41.58 -15.17 36.30
N CYS A 396 -40.60 -14.42 35.82
CA CYS A 396 -40.05 -13.26 36.53
C CYS A 396 -41.09 -12.16 36.76
N ALA A 397 -42.12 -12.04 35.91
CA ALA A 397 -43.24 -11.14 36.15
C ALA A 397 -44.04 -11.51 37.41
N GLY A 398 -43.94 -12.77 37.87
CA GLY A 398 -44.55 -13.26 39.10
C GLY A 398 -43.75 -12.97 40.38
N LEU A 399 -42.61 -12.27 40.29
CA LEU A 399 -41.87 -11.83 41.48
C LEU A 399 -42.69 -10.77 42.23
N ALA A 400 -43.10 -11.11 43.46
CA ALA A 400 -43.86 -10.20 44.30
C ALA A 400 -43.03 -8.97 44.70
N PRO A 401 -43.61 -7.76 44.70
CA PRO A 401 -42.87 -6.52 44.91
C PRO A 401 -42.42 -6.30 46.36
N ASP A 402 -43.06 -6.95 47.33
CA ASP A 402 -42.94 -6.74 48.77
C ASP A 402 -42.16 -7.84 49.52
N ARG A 403 -41.62 -8.83 48.79
CA ARG A 403 -40.86 -9.94 49.39
C ARG A 403 -39.69 -10.37 48.50
N PRO A 404 -38.64 -11.00 49.07
CA PRO A 404 -37.57 -11.56 48.28
C PRO A 404 -38.09 -12.70 47.39
N GLY A 405 -37.40 -12.93 46.27
CA GLY A 405 -37.75 -13.99 45.34
C GLY A 405 -36.63 -14.29 44.36
N ARG A 406 -36.79 -15.37 43.60
CA ARG A 406 -35.88 -15.78 42.54
C ARG A 406 -36.63 -16.30 41.32
N CYS A 407 -36.22 -15.87 40.14
CA CYS A 407 -36.66 -16.40 38.86
C CYS A 407 -35.46 -16.68 37.94
N GLU A 408 -35.70 -17.35 36.81
CA GLU A 408 -34.68 -17.67 35.81
C GLU A 408 -35.09 -17.24 34.40
N VAL A 409 -34.11 -16.82 33.60
CA VAL A 409 -34.31 -16.40 32.20
C VAL A 409 -33.28 -16.99 31.24
N GLY A 410 -33.63 -17.03 29.95
CA GLY A 410 -32.87 -17.75 28.94
C GLY A 410 -31.59 -17.06 28.44
N GLY A 411 -31.52 -15.73 28.41
CA GLY A 411 -30.48 -14.96 27.70
C GLY A 411 -29.91 -13.78 28.49
N THR A 412 -28.73 -13.28 28.08
CA THR A 412 -28.09 -12.10 28.71
C THR A 412 -28.98 -10.87 28.56
N ALA A 413 -29.46 -10.59 27.34
CA ALA A 413 -30.36 -9.45 27.08
C ALA A 413 -31.62 -9.52 27.97
N THR A 414 -32.32 -10.66 27.97
CA THR A 414 -33.51 -10.86 28.80
C THR A 414 -33.23 -10.70 30.29
N LEU A 415 -32.05 -11.11 30.77
CA LEU A 415 -31.66 -10.89 32.17
C LEU A 415 -31.51 -9.41 32.48
N LEU A 416 -30.79 -8.67 31.63
CA LEU A 416 -30.60 -7.23 31.82
C LEU A 416 -31.94 -6.47 31.75
N ASP A 417 -32.80 -6.79 30.78
CA ASP A 417 -34.15 -6.25 30.66
C ASP A 417 -34.99 -6.52 31.93
N THR A 418 -34.91 -7.75 32.45
CA THR A 418 -35.64 -8.16 33.66
C THR A 418 -35.12 -7.42 34.89
N VAL A 419 -33.80 -7.28 35.05
CA VAL A 419 -33.22 -6.52 36.15
C VAL A 419 -33.60 -5.04 36.05
N ALA A 420 -33.55 -4.45 34.85
CA ALA A 420 -33.90 -3.04 34.63
C ALA A 420 -35.38 -2.73 34.89
N SER A 421 -36.27 -3.71 34.71
CA SER A 421 -37.72 -3.54 34.91
C SER A 421 -38.23 -4.06 36.26
N THR A 422 -37.37 -4.70 37.05
CA THR A 422 -37.73 -5.30 38.34
C THR A 422 -37.02 -4.53 39.46
N PRO A 423 -37.75 -3.71 40.24
CA PRO A 423 -37.16 -3.02 41.40
C PRO A 423 -36.46 -4.02 42.34
N GLY A 424 -35.46 -3.63 43.10
CA GLY A 424 -34.67 -4.50 44.00
C GLY A 424 -34.00 -5.71 43.33
N ALA A 425 -33.97 -5.82 42.00
CA ALA A 425 -33.41 -6.99 41.34
C ALA A 425 -31.88 -7.01 41.37
N LEU A 426 -31.32 -8.22 41.46
CA LEU A 426 -29.91 -8.53 41.28
C LEU A 426 -29.78 -9.63 40.22
N GLY A 427 -28.97 -9.37 39.21
CA GLY A 427 -28.58 -10.33 38.20
C GLY A 427 -27.09 -10.33 37.93
N HIS A 428 -26.69 -11.05 36.88
CA HIS A 428 -25.30 -11.18 36.45
C HIS A 428 -25.22 -11.13 34.93
N SER A 429 -24.14 -10.54 34.41
CA SER A 429 -23.97 -10.29 32.98
C SER A 429 -22.49 -10.06 32.65
N GLU A 430 -22.17 -10.08 31.36
CA GLU A 430 -20.89 -9.62 30.82
C GLU A 430 -20.77 -8.11 30.99
N VAL A 431 -19.55 -7.62 31.28
CA VAL A 431 -19.30 -6.18 31.53
C VAL A 431 -19.72 -5.33 30.35
N GLY A 432 -19.38 -5.73 29.11
CA GLY A 432 -19.75 -4.98 27.91
C GLY A 432 -21.26 -4.86 27.73
N ALA A 433 -21.99 -5.97 27.88
CA ALA A 433 -23.45 -5.99 27.78
C ALA A 433 -24.11 -5.16 28.89
N ALA A 434 -23.63 -5.26 30.13
CA ALA A 434 -24.14 -4.48 31.25
C ALA A 434 -23.86 -2.98 31.10
N SER A 435 -22.70 -2.60 30.54
CA SER A 435 -22.33 -1.20 30.33
C SER A 435 -23.16 -0.52 29.26
N ALA A 436 -23.61 -1.28 28.25
CA ALA A 436 -24.43 -0.78 27.15
C ALA A 436 -25.94 -0.79 27.45
N HIS A 437 -26.35 -1.25 28.64
CA HIS A 437 -27.76 -1.42 28.99
C HIS A 437 -28.21 -0.38 30.02
N GLU A 438 -29.26 0.38 29.68
CA GLU A 438 -29.83 1.36 30.58
C GLU A 438 -30.66 0.70 31.70
N GLY A 439 -30.85 1.41 32.82
CA GLY A 439 -31.70 0.93 33.92
C GLY A 439 -31.07 -0.15 34.81
N VAL A 440 -29.84 -0.58 34.54
CA VAL A 440 -29.05 -1.44 35.43
C VAL A 440 -27.79 -0.75 35.92
N ARG A 441 -27.32 -1.15 37.09
CA ARG A 441 -26.08 -0.64 37.69
C ARG A 441 -25.14 -1.78 38.02
N GLN A 442 -23.89 -1.66 37.57
CA GLN A 442 -22.84 -2.62 37.91
C GLN A 442 -22.42 -2.47 39.37
N VAL A 443 -22.14 -3.60 40.02
CA VAL A 443 -21.75 -3.67 41.42
C VAL A 443 -20.31 -4.12 41.54
N ARG A 444 -19.52 -3.36 42.30
CA ARG A 444 -18.15 -3.74 42.67
C ARG A 444 -18.16 -4.90 43.68
N ILE A 445 -17.14 -5.73 43.62
CA ILE A 445 -16.94 -6.83 44.57
C ILE A 445 -15.71 -6.52 45.41
N ASP A 446 -15.88 -6.45 46.73
CA ASP A 446 -14.81 -6.05 47.68
C ASP A 446 -14.12 -4.73 47.30
N GLY A 447 -14.87 -3.77 46.75
CA GLY A 447 -14.34 -2.47 46.31
C GLY A 447 -13.78 -2.46 44.88
N TYR A 448 -13.58 -3.62 44.25
CA TYR A 448 -12.99 -3.74 42.92
C TYR A 448 -14.05 -3.74 41.80
N PRO A 449 -13.89 -2.89 40.77
CA PRO A 449 -14.70 -2.98 39.56
C PRO A 449 -14.29 -4.17 38.69
N ALA A 450 -15.24 -4.65 37.87
CA ALA A 450 -15.01 -5.70 36.90
C ALA A 450 -14.11 -5.21 35.75
N THR A 451 -12.80 -5.31 35.95
CA THR A 451 -11.76 -4.79 35.04
C THR A 451 -10.70 -5.85 34.78
N LEU A 452 -9.94 -5.70 33.69
CA LEU A 452 -8.85 -6.62 33.35
C LEU A 452 -7.75 -6.54 34.41
N GLU A 453 -7.35 -5.33 34.78
CA GLU A 453 -6.38 -5.08 35.85
C GLU A 453 -6.78 -5.78 37.16
N GLY A 454 -8.04 -5.64 37.59
CA GLY A 454 -8.52 -6.33 38.78
C GLY A 454 -8.51 -7.86 38.65
N ALA A 455 -8.71 -8.41 37.45
CA ALA A 455 -8.61 -9.85 37.21
C ALA A 455 -7.15 -10.32 37.21
N ASP A 456 -6.23 -9.56 36.60
CA ASP A 456 -4.79 -9.86 36.52
C ASP A 456 -4.14 -9.82 37.91
N GLU A 457 -4.54 -8.88 38.76
CA GLU A 457 -4.10 -8.77 40.16
C GLU A 457 -4.74 -9.81 41.08
N GLY A 458 -5.69 -10.62 40.59
CA GLY A 458 -6.46 -11.58 41.40
C GLY A 458 -7.44 -10.94 42.39
N ALA A 459 -7.65 -9.62 42.29
CA ALA A 459 -8.53 -8.85 43.17
C ALA A 459 -10.02 -8.99 42.80
N TYR A 460 -10.32 -9.29 41.53
CA TYR A 460 -11.68 -9.45 41.02
C TYR A 460 -11.93 -10.88 40.53
N PRO A 461 -12.82 -11.66 41.17
CA PRO A 461 -12.89 -13.10 40.97
C PRO A 461 -13.81 -13.55 39.83
N TYR A 462 -14.54 -12.64 39.16
CA TYR A 462 -15.65 -13.03 38.28
C TYR A 462 -15.31 -12.85 36.79
N TRP A 463 -14.60 -13.83 36.23
CA TRP A 463 -14.13 -13.81 34.84
C TRP A 463 -14.01 -15.23 34.29
N GLN A 464 -14.02 -15.41 32.97
CA GLN A 464 -13.83 -16.72 32.35
C GLN A 464 -13.25 -16.61 30.95
N THR A 465 -12.60 -17.68 30.50
CA THR A 465 -12.21 -17.85 29.10
C THR A 465 -13.43 -18.19 28.23
N GLU A 466 -13.65 -17.43 27.17
CA GLU A 466 -14.49 -17.80 26.02
C GLU A 466 -13.74 -18.78 25.14
N ILE A 467 -14.33 -19.94 24.93
CA ILE A 467 -13.72 -21.04 24.21
C ILE A 467 -14.64 -21.39 23.04
N ALA A 468 -14.10 -21.33 21.83
CA ALA A 468 -14.69 -22.00 20.69
C ALA A 468 -14.37 -23.49 20.75
N TYR A 469 -15.36 -24.33 20.53
CA TYR A 469 -15.22 -25.78 20.47
C TYR A 469 -15.46 -26.25 19.05
N THR A 470 -14.56 -27.11 18.60
CA THR A 470 -14.71 -27.93 17.39
C THR A 470 -15.06 -29.36 17.79
N TYR A 471 -15.74 -30.10 16.93
CA TYR A 471 -15.75 -31.55 17.02
C TYR A 471 -14.57 -32.06 16.21
N GLY A 472 -13.60 -32.75 16.82
CA GLY A 472 -12.36 -33.14 16.15
C GLY A 472 -11.55 -31.95 15.59
N GLU A 473 -10.57 -32.23 14.72
CA GLU A 473 -9.79 -31.18 14.05
C GLU A 473 -10.46 -30.79 12.72
N PRO A 474 -10.97 -29.56 12.55
CA PRO A 474 -11.58 -29.15 11.29
C PRO A 474 -10.54 -29.17 10.16
N PRO A 475 -10.93 -29.50 8.91
CA PRO A 475 -10.04 -29.34 7.75
C PRO A 475 -9.49 -27.91 7.69
N ALA A 476 -8.21 -27.75 7.38
CA ALA A 476 -7.51 -26.47 7.47
C ALA A 476 -8.09 -25.38 6.52
N ASP A 477 -8.65 -25.82 5.40
CA ASP A 477 -9.32 -25.04 4.36
C ASP A 477 -10.83 -24.85 4.60
N SER A 478 -11.37 -25.38 5.71
CA SER A 478 -12.80 -25.26 6.02
C SER A 478 -13.17 -23.88 6.56
N ILE A 479 -14.45 -23.51 6.41
CA ILE A 479 -14.99 -22.26 6.95
C ILE A 479 -14.88 -22.16 8.47
N ALA A 480 -14.97 -23.28 9.20
CA ALA A 480 -14.73 -23.29 10.65
C ALA A 480 -13.29 -22.90 10.99
N ALA A 481 -12.30 -23.44 10.27
CA ALA A 481 -10.90 -23.09 10.48
C ALA A 481 -10.61 -21.64 10.06
N GLY A 482 -11.16 -21.18 8.93
CA GLY A 482 -11.06 -19.78 8.48
C GLY A 482 -11.64 -18.79 9.48
N PHE A 483 -12.84 -19.04 9.97
CA PHE A 483 -13.49 -18.16 10.96
C PHE A 483 -12.75 -18.13 12.30
N LEU A 484 -12.18 -19.25 12.75
CA LEU A 484 -11.33 -19.27 13.96
C LEU A 484 -10.05 -18.43 13.78
N ARG A 485 -9.42 -18.46 12.60
CA ARG A 485 -8.26 -17.60 12.31
C ARG A 485 -8.66 -16.13 12.23
N TYR A 486 -9.78 -15.82 11.57
CA TYR A 486 -10.31 -14.46 11.53
C TYR A 486 -10.56 -13.88 12.93
N LEU A 487 -11.15 -14.66 13.85
CA LEU A 487 -11.33 -14.23 15.26
C LEU A 487 -10.00 -13.99 15.99
N ALA A 488 -8.92 -14.64 15.54
CA ALA A 488 -7.56 -14.50 16.06
C ALA A 488 -6.72 -13.46 15.31
N ASP A 489 -7.26 -12.82 14.26
CA ASP A 489 -6.63 -11.77 13.47
C ASP A 489 -7.16 -10.37 13.85
N GLU A 490 -6.50 -9.30 13.41
CA GLU A 490 -6.73 -7.92 13.88
C GLU A 490 -8.19 -7.48 13.81
N VAL A 491 -8.89 -7.70 12.69
CA VAL A 491 -10.30 -7.29 12.55
C VAL A 491 -11.21 -8.06 13.53
N GLY A 492 -11.01 -9.38 13.68
CA GLY A 492 -11.77 -10.17 14.64
C GLY A 492 -11.47 -9.76 16.09
N LYS A 493 -10.21 -9.46 16.41
CA LYS A 493 -9.79 -8.95 17.72
C LYS A 493 -10.46 -7.62 18.05
N ASP A 494 -10.57 -6.70 17.08
CA ASP A 494 -11.23 -5.42 17.28
C ASP A 494 -12.71 -5.59 17.63
N VAL A 495 -13.41 -6.54 16.99
CA VAL A 495 -14.80 -6.87 17.35
C VAL A 495 -14.89 -7.43 18.77
N ILE A 496 -13.96 -8.31 19.17
CA ILE A 496 -13.91 -8.84 20.53
C ILE A 496 -13.71 -7.70 21.56
N ARG A 497 -12.76 -6.79 21.30
CA ARG A 497 -12.47 -5.61 22.15
C ARG A 497 -13.68 -4.69 22.25
N SER A 498 -14.36 -4.41 21.14
CA SER A 498 -15.48 -3.46 21.09
C SER A 498 -16.67 -3.89 21.95
N LYS A 499 -16.78 -5.18 22.26
CA LYS A 499 -17.81 -5.74 23.15
C LYS A 499 -17.34 -5.97 24.59
N GLY A 500 -16.16 -5.46 24.96
CA GLY A 500 -15.66 -5.51 26.33
C GLY A 500 -14.99 -6.85 26.71
N HIS A 501 -14.57 -7.65 25.72
CA HIS A 501 -13.78 -8.85 25.91
C HIS A 501 -12.32 -8.62 25.51
N ARG A 502 -11.40 -9.42 26.03
CA ARG A 502 -9.97 -9.32 25.72
C ARG A 502 -9.54 -10.53 24.90
N PRO A 503 -9.12 -10.38 23.63
CA PRO A 503 -8.54 -11.48 22.87
C PRO A 503 -7.44 -12.22 23.63
N CYS A 504 -7.45 -13.55 23.60
CA CYS A 504 -6.46 -14.38 24.30
C CYS A 504 -5.03 -14.06 23.86
N SER A 505 -4.83 -13.74 22.58
CA SER A 505 -3.52 -13.41 22.00
C SER A 505 -2.83 -12.20 22.63
N GLU A 506 -3.56 -11.42 23.42
CA GLU A 506 -3.09 -10.16 24.01
C GLU A 506 -2.99 -10.22 25.54
N LEU A 507 -3.15 -11.40 26.13
CA LEU A 507 -2.83 -11.66 27.52
C LEU A 507 -1.35 -12.06 27.65
N ASP A 508 -0.77 -11.89 28.83
CA ASP A 508 0.61 -12.28 29.11
C ASP A 508 0.85 -13.79 28.92
N LYS A 509 -0.19 -14.61 29.11
CA LYS A 509 -0.18 -16.07 28.86
C LYS A 509 -1.23 -16.46 27.81
N PRO A 510 -0.98 -16.23 26.50
CA PRO A 510 -1.99 -16.43 25.45
C PRO A 510 -2.56 -17.84 25.35
N LEU A 511 -1.73 -18.85 25.58
CA LEU A 511 -2.13 -20.26 25.49
C LEU A 511 -3.07 -20.70 26.62
N LEU A 512 -2.94 -20.09 27.79
CA LEU A 512 -3.80 -20.36 28.92
C LEU A 512 -5.07 -19.53 28.86
N CYS A 513 -5.01 -18.38 28.20
CA CYS A 513 -6.07 -17.37 28.14
C CYS A 513 -6.68 -17.08 29.51
N ARG A 514 -5.78 -16.83 30.47
CA ARG A 514 -6.08 -16.54 31.86
C ARG A 514 -5.34 -15.28 32.30
N PRO A 515 -5.87 -14.55 33.29
CA PRO A 515 -5.15 -13.48 33.94
C PRO A 515 -3.88 -14.00 34.61
N ASP A 516 -2.93 -13.11 34.88
CA ASP A 516 -1.60 -13.52 35.32
C ASP A 516 -1.55 -14.07 36.76
N GLY A 517 -2.40 -13.54 37.65
CA GLY A 517 -2.56 -13.96 39.04
C GLY A 517 -3.56 -15.10 39.28
N ALA A 518 -4.09 -15.74 38.22
CA ALA A 518 -5.18 -16.71 38.27
C ALA A 518 -4.77 -18.19 38.39
#